data_AF-A0A5N6KES9-F1
#
_entry.id   AF-A0A5N6KES9-F1
#
_cell.length_a   1.000
_cell.length_b   1.000
_cell.length_c   1.000
_cell.angle_alpha   90.00
_cell.angle_beta   90.00
_cell.angle_gamma   90.00
#
_symmetry.space_group_name_H-M   'P 1'
#
loop_
_entity.id
_entity.type
_entity.pdbx_description
1 polymer ?
#
loop_
_entity_poly.entity_id
_entity_poly.type
_entity_poly.pdbx_seq_one_letter_code
_entity_poly.pdbx_strand_id
1 'polypeptide(L)'
;MAALRFVRSVLKSFQESSGLEPRLFGENLRVTAAEPGRVNFELDIKKEHTNRLNIIHGGTIASMVDLGGSLAVASRGLYATGVSTDLNVTYLNSGGKVGDILKAEVTCDKFGKTLAYTSIQFTNSKGELAARGSHTKYVALAWKEPKNIVEELSPRP
;
A
#
# COMPACT_ATOMS: atom_id res chain seq x y z
N MET A 1 17.01 -4.76 -1.53
CA MET A 1 17.52 -3.42 -1.14
C MET A 1 17.14 -2.31 -2.12
N ALA A 2 17.27 -2.48 -3.44
CA ALA A 2 16.86 -1.45 -4.42
C ALA A 2 15.35 -1.16 -4.40
N ALA A 3 14.51 -2.21 -4.44
CA ALA A 3 13.05 -2.09 -4.38
C ALA A 3 12.58 -1.33 -3.13
N LEU A 4 13.09 -1.67 -1.94
CA LEU A 4 12.75 -0.96 -0.70
C LEU A 4 13.07 0.54 -0.73
N ARG A 5 14.25 0.92 -1.26
CA ARG A 5 14.60 2.34 -1.38
C ARG A 5 13.66 3.06 -2.35
N PHE A 6 13.36 2.43 -3.48
CA PHE A 6 12.46 3.02 -4.48
C PHE A 6 11.03 3.17 -3.95
N VAL A 7 10.46 2.12 -3.35
CA VAL A 7 9.13 2.18 -2.74
C VAL A 7 9.05 3.25 -1.65
N ARG A 8 10.08 3.41 -0.81
CA ARG A 8 10.13 4.49 0.19
C ARG A 8 10.19 5.88 -0.46
N SER A 9 10.89 6.03 -1.58
CA SER A 9 10.90 7.30 -2.32
C SER A 9 9.53 7.65 -2.90
N VAL A 10 8.77 6.66 -3.39
CA VAL A 10 7.41 6.83 -3.86
C VAL A 10 6.45 7.17 -2.71
N LEU A 11 6.54 6.47 -1.57
CA LEU A 11 5.78 6.83 -0.37
C LEU A 11 6.06 8.27 0.07
N LYS A 12 7.33 8.68 0.07
CA LYS A 12 7.73 10.06 0.40
C LYS A 12 7.09 11.05 -0.56
N SER A 13 7.05 10.75 -1.86
CA SER A 13 6.34 11.56 -2.85
C SER A 13 4.85 11.72 -2.50
N PHE A 14 4.16 10.63 -2.13
CA PHE A 14 2.77 10.72 -1.67
C PHE A 14 2.62 11.60 -0.42
N GLN A 15 3.54 11.48 0.55
CA GLN A 15 3.54 12.31 1.75
C GLN A 15 3.76 13.81 1.46
N GLU A 16 4.55 14.13 0.43
CA GLU A 16 4.86 15.52 0.05
C GLU A 16 3.78 16.16 -0.84
N SER A 17 3.16 15.38 -1.74
CA SER A 17 2.27 15.93 -2.77
C SER A 17 0.79 15.71 -2.54
N SER A 18 0.39 14.72 -1.73
CA SER A 18 -1.01 14.37 -1.55
C SER A 18 -1.66 15.09 -0.37
N GLY A 19 -2.97 15.28 -0.43
CA GLY A 19 -3.77 15.83 0.67
C GLY A 19 -4.16 14.80 1.74
N LEU A 20 -4.19 13.50 1.41
CA LEU A 20 -4.72 12.45 2.29
C LEU A 20 -3.64 11.79 3.13
N GLU A 21 -2.63 11.19 2.50
CA GLU A 21 -1.58 10.38 3.12
C GLU A 21 -0.84 11.09 4.27
N PRO A 22 -0.38 12.35 4.14
CA PRO A 22 0.30 13.01 5.25
C PRO A 22 -0.59 13.25 6.47
N ARG A 23 -1.91 13.40 6.28
CA ARG A 23 -2.87 13.65 7.39
C ARG A 23 -3.38 12.36 8.01
N LEU A 24 -3.69 11.37 7.17
CA LEU A 24 -4.27 10.12 7.61
C LEU A 24 -3.23 9.15 8.15
N PHE A 25 -2.00 9.18 7.64
CA PHE A 25 -0.95 8.22 8.02
C PHE A 25 0.25 8.91 8.65
N GLY A 26 0.73 10.00 8.05
CA GLY A 26 1.87 10.77 8.55
C GLY A 26 3.09 9.88 8.80
N GLU A 27 3.70 10.04 9.98
CA GLU A 27 4.83 9.21 10.45
C GLU A 27 4.42 7.83 10.99
N ASN A 28 3.12 7.58 11.20
CA ASN A 28 2.63 6.35 11.80
C ASN A 28 2.64 5.16 10.83
N LEU A 29 2.72 5.40 9.51
CA LEU A 29 2.81 4.37 8.48
C LEU A 29 4.24 4.23 7.97
N ARG A 30 4.76 3.00 7.97
CA ARG A 30 6.12 2.69 7.54
C ARG A 30 6.17 1.47 6.63
N VAL A 31 6.94 1.56 5.54
CA VAL A 31 7.31 0.40 4.72
C VAL A 31 8.48 -0.33 5.38
N THR A 32 8.23 -1.55 5.82
CA THR A 32 9.20 -2.38 6.56
C THR A 32 10.03 -3.26 5.63
N ALA A 33 9.45 -3.75 4.54
CA ALA A 33 10.15 -4.54 3.53
C ALA A 33 9.55 -4.33 2.14
N ALA A 34 10.35 -4.53 1.10
CA ALA A 34 9.90 -4.51 -0.28
C ALA A 34 10.86 -5.26 -1.19
N GLU A 35 10.27 -6.05 -2.08
CA GLU A 35 10.89 -6.78 -3.17
C GLU A 35 10.01 -6.64 -4.43
N PRO A 36 10.50 -6.96 -5.64
CA PRO A 36 9.70 -6.79 -6.85
C PRO A 36 8.35 -7.51 -6.82
N GLY A 37 7.28 -6.74 -6.68
CA GLY A 37 5.90 -7.24 -6.62
C GLY A 37 5.37 -7.53 -5.22
N ARG A 38 6.12 -7.30 -4.13
CA ARG A 38 5.64 -7.51 -2.75
C ARG A 38 6.14 -6.40 -1.82
N VAL A 39 5.24 -5.88 -0.99
CA VAL A 39 5.53 -4.80 -0.04
C VAL A 39 4.89 -5.10 1.30
N ASN A 40 5.64 -4.88 2.38
CA ASN A 40 5.14 -4.97 3.74
C ASN A 40 5.17 -3.58 4.37
N PHE A 41 4.09 -3.22 5.06
CA PHE A 41 4.02 -2.00 5.86
C PHE A 41 3.27 -2.22 7.16
N GLU A 42 3.53 -1.32 8.10
CA GLU A 42 2.91 -1.28 9.42
C GLU A 42 2.30 0.09 9.66
N LEU A 43 1.17 0.12 10.36
CA LEU A 43 0.52 1.32 10.85
C LEU A 43 0.42 1.26 12.37
N ASP A 44 1.01 2.24 13.06
CA ASP A 44 0.74 2.45 14.49
C ASP A 44 -0.64 3.10 14.62
N ILE A 45 -1.58 2.43 15.29
CA ILE A 45 -2.96 2.91 15.37
C ILE A 45 -3.03 4.08 16.35
N LYS A 46 -3.43 5.25 15.83
CA LYS A 46 -3.66 6.49 16.58
C LYS A 46 -5.14 6.87 16.53
N LYS A 47 -5.53 7.91 17.28
CA LYS A 47 -6.94 8.26 17.48
C LYS A 47 -7.61 8.66 16.16
N GLU A 48 -6.89 9.38 15.31
CA GLU A 48 -7.27 9.79 13.96
C GLU A 48 -7.56 8.61 13.02
N HIS A 49 -7.04 7.41 13.31
CA HIS A 49 -7.29 6.19 12.54
C HIS A 49 -8.56 5.45 12.99
N THR A 50 -9.23 5.87 14.06
CA THR A 50 -10.31 5.10 14.68
C THR A 50 -11.71 5.54 14.28
N ASN A 51 -12.67 4.62 14.38
CA ASN A 51 -14.09 4.91 14.28
C ASN A 51 -14.72 5.25 15.64
N ARG A 52 -16.04 5.45 15.65
CA ARG A 52 -16.83 5.75 16.86
C ARG A 52 -16.78 4.66 17.95
N LEU A 53 -16.32 3.45 17.62
CA LEU A 53 -16.13 2.34 18.55
C LEU A 53 -14.70 2.25 19.09
N ASN A 54 -13.85 3.26 18.81
CA ASN A 54 -12.45 3.33 19.23
C ASN A 54 -11.54 2.18 18.74
N ILE A 55 -11.93 1.54 17.64
CA ILE A 55 -11.10 0.60 16.87
C ILE A 55 -10.76 1.21 15.50
N ILE A 56 -9.79 0.64 14.79
CA ILE A 56 -9.41 1.14 13.47
C ILE A 56 -10.62 1.25 12.52
N HIS A 57 -10.72 2.39 11.86
CA HIS A 57 -11.81 2.70 10.96
C HIS A 57 -11.69 1.88 9.68
N GLY A 58 -12.80 1.32 9.19
CA GLY A 58 -12.80 0.59 7.92
C GLY A 58 -12.28 1.44 6.75
N GLY A 59 -12.68 2.71 6.70
CA GLY A 59 -12.11 3.71 5.78
C GLY A 59 -10.59 3.90 5.89
N THR A 60 -9.97 3.80 7.08
CA THR A 60 -8.50 3.82 7.19
C THR A 60 -7.89 2.59 6.53
N ILE A 61 -8.46 1.41 6.77
CA ILE A 61 -8.03 0.17 6.10
C ILE A 61 -8.21 0.29 4.58
N ALA A 62 -9.34 0.80 4.09
CA ALA A 62 -9.58 1.01 2.67
C ALA A 62 -8.56 1.97 2.03
N SER A 63 -8.20 3.06 2.71
CA SER A 63 -7.11 3.94 2.26
C SER A 63 -5.76 3.24 2.25
N MET A 64 -5.49 2.33 3.20
CA MET A 64 -4.28 1.49 3.17
C MET A 64 -4.31 0.46 2.03
N VAL A 65 -5.48 -0.01 1.59
CA VAL A 65 -5.60 -0.85 0.38
C VAL A 65 -5.19 -0.05 -0.86
N ASP A 66 -5.67 1.19 -1.00
CA ASP A 66 -5.33 2.05 -2.14
C ASP A 66 -3.84 2.43 -2.18
N LEU A 67 -3.30 2.92 -1.06
CA LEU A 67 -1.88 3.25 -0.95
C LEU A 67 -1.03 2.00 -1.11
N GLY A 68 -1.42 0.90 -0.47
CA GLY A 68 -0.73 -0.38 -0.54
C GLY A 68 -0.62 -0.92 -1.96
N GLY A 69 -1.73 -0.94 -2.70
CA GLY A 69 -1.75 -1.35 -4.11
C GLY A 69 -0.85 -0.46 -4.97
N SER A 70 -0.86 0.86 -4.72
CA SER A 70 0.05 1.80 -5.39
C SER A 70 1.52 1.47 -5.11
N LEU A 71 1.88 1.18 -3.85
CA LEU A 71 3.25 0.83 -3.47
C LEU A 71 3.66 -0.56 -3.99
N ALA A 72 2.74 -1.52 -4.10
CA ALA A 72 3.01 -2.80 -4.74
C ALA A 72 3.31 -2.64 -6.24
N VAL A 73 2.62 -1.74 -6.93
CA VAL A 73 2.96 -1.36 -8.31
C VAL A 73 4.32 -0.66 -8.35
N ALA A 74 4.59 0.26 -7.42
CA ALA A 74 5.89 0.93 -7.30
C ALA A 74 7.04 -0.07 -7.08
N SER A 75 6.81 -1.17 -6.36
CA SER A 75 7.83 -2.20 -6.13
C SER A 75 8.30 -2.88 -7.42
N ARG A 76 7.54 -2.78 -8.52
CA ARG A 76 7.93 -3.21 -9.88
C ARG A 76 8.67 -2.12 -10.67
N GLY A 77 8.98 -0.99 -10.05
CA GLY A 77 9.75 0.11 -10.64
C GLY A 77 8.92 1.22 -11.29
N LEU A 78 7.60 1.26 -11.08
CA LEU A 78 6.71 2.26 -11.67
C LEU A 78 6.42 3.41 -10.68
N TYR A 79 7.08 4.56 -10.85
CA TYR A 79 7.04 5.68 -9.91
C TYR A 79 5.65 6.32 -9.81
N ALA A 80 4.98 6.55 -10.94
CA ALA A 80 3.67 7.20 -10.97
C ALA A 80 2.51 6.28 -10.51
N THR A 81 2.73 4.96 -10.41
CA THR A 81 1.80 3.91 -9.94
C THR A 81 0.45 3.76 -10.67
N GLY A 82 0.02 4.75 -11.45
CA GLY A 82 -1.26 4.74 -12.16
C GLY A 82 -2.44 5.24 -11.30
N VAL A 83 -3.64 5.17 -11.87
CA VAL A 83 -4.88 5.64 -11.25
C VAL A 83 -5.80 4.48 -10.90
N SER A 84 -6.52 4.60 -9.78
CA SER A 84 -7.42 3.57 -9.26
C SER A 84 -8.63 3.39 -10.19
N THR A 85 -8.96 2.13 -10.55
CA THR A 85 -10.15 1.79 -11.36
C THR A 85 -11.16 0.96 -10.59
N ASP A 86 -10.69 0.17 -9.63
CA ASP A 86 -11.53 -0.65 -8.75
C ASP A 86 -10.82 -0.89 -7.42
N LEU A 87 -11.57 -0.93 -6.32
CA LEU A 87 -11.07 -1.25 -4.99
C LEU A 87 -12.13 -2.01 -4.19
N ASN A 88 -11.73 -3.10 -3.54
CA ASN A 88 -12.59 -3.81 -2.58
C ASN A 88 -11.88 -4.07 -1.25
N VAL A 89 -12.69 -4.21 -0.20
CA VAL A 89 -12.23 -4.59 1.13
C VAL A 89 -13.24 -5.54 1.76
N THR A 90 -12.75 -6.64 2.31
CA THR A 90 -13.50 -7.57 3.16
C THR A 90 -12.96 -7.46 4.58
N TYR A 91 -13.84 -7.17 5.55
CA TYR A 91 -13.51 -7.08 6.97
C TYR A 91 -13.90 -8.38 7.66
N LEU A 92 -12.96 -9.00 8.37
CA LEU A 92 -13.08 -10.35 8.94
C LEU A 92 -13.03 -10.32 10.46
N ASN A 93 -12.04 -9.61 11.02
CA ASN A 93 -11.85 -9.43 12.46
C ASN A 93 -11.55 -7.95 12.77
N SER A 94 -11.58 -7.60 14.05
CA SER A 94 -11.13 -6.26 14.46
C SER A 94 -9.66 -6.04 14.09
N GLY A 95 -9.36 -4.93 13.43
CA GLY A 95 -7.99 -4.55 13.07
C GLY A 95 -7.16 -3.98 14.22
N GLY A 96 -7.75 -3.81 15.41
CA GLY A 96 -7.05 -3.29 16.59
C GLY A 96 -7.54 -1.92 17.03
N LYS A 97 -6.98 -1.45 18.14
CA LYS A 97 -7.31 -0.17 18.80
C LYS A 97 -6.06 0.69 18.91
N VAL A 98 -6.22 1.92 19.42
CA VAL A 98 -5.09 2.84 19.66
C VAL A 98 -3.98 2.15 20.46
N GLY A 99 -2.74 2.27 19.99
CA GLY A 99 -1.56 1.65 20.58
C GLY A 99 -1.20 0.27 20.00
N ASP A 100 -2.12 -0.39 19.29
CA ASP A 100 -1.77 -1.59 18.52
C ASP A 100 -1.05 -1.22 17.21
N ILE A 101 -0.39 -2.21 16.61
CA ILE A 101 0.20 -2.14 15.27
C ILE A 101 -0.64 -3.01 14.33
N LEU A 102 -1.17 -2.42 13.26
CA LEU A 102 -1.75 -3.17 12.15
C LEU A 102 -0.67 -3.43 11.10
N LYS A 103 -0.45 -4.70 10.76
CA LYS A 103 0.50 -5.11 9.71
C LYS A 103 -0.23 -5.38 8.42
N ALA A 104 0.40 -5.07 7.30
CA ALA A 104 -0.11 -5.44 5.98
C ALA A 104 0.98 -6.02 5.08
N GLU A 105 0.59 -7.02 4.29
CA GLU A 105 1.36 -7.55 3.18
C GLU A 105 0.57 -7.34 1.89
N VAL A 106 1.22 -6.77 0.88
CA VAL A 106 0.62 -6.46 -0.42
C VAL A 106 1.41 -7.13 -1.53
N THR A 107 0.69 -7.72 -2.48
CA THR A 107 1.26 -8.34 -3.67
C THR A 107 0.72 -7.66 -4.93
N CYS A 108 1.59 -7.45 -5.91
CA CYS A 108 1.19 -7.11 -7.28
C CYS A 108 1.00 -8.41 -8.06
N ASP A 109 -0.24 -8.90 -8.07
CA ASP A 109 -0.63 -10.20 -8.65
C ASP A 109 -0.41 -10.23 -10.17
N LYS A 110 -0.64 -9.10 -10.83
CA LYS A 110 -0.40 -8.95 -12.28
C LYS A 110 0.03 -7.53 -12.60
N PHE A 111 1.13 -7.43 -13.34
CA PHE A 111 1.73 -6.16 -13.77
C PHE A 111 1.72 -6.08 -15.30
N GLY A 112 0.65 -5.51 -15.87
CA GLY A 112 0.44 -5.42 -17.31
C GLY A 112 0.78 -4.04 -17.89
N LYS A 113 0.74 -3.95 -19.23
CA LYS A 113 0.93 -2.68 -19.95
C LYS A 113 -0.20 -1.67 -19.68
N THR A 114 -1.40 -2.14 -19.40
CA THR A 114 -2.59 -1.29 -19.25
C THR A 114 -3.15 -1.30 -17.83
N LEU A 115 -3.24 -2.47 -17.22
CA LEU A 115 -3.79 -2.66 -15.87
C LEU A 115 -2.78 -3.38 -14.98
N ALA A 116 -2.77 -2.98 -13.71
CA ALA A 116 -2.12 -3.72 -12.63
C ALA A 116 -3.18 -4.15 -11.61
N TYR A 117 -3.03 -5.37 -11.09
CA TYR A 117 -3.91 -5.96 -10.08
C TYR A 117 -3.07 -6.24 -8.85
N THR A 118 -3.62 -5.89 -7.69
CA THR A 118 -2.94 -6.08 -6.41
C THR A 118 -3.89 -6.63 -5.37
N SER A 119 -3.33 -7.39 -4.44
CA SER A 119 -4.04 -7.97 -3.30
C SER A 119 -3.31 -7.64 -2.00
N ILE A 120 -4.07 -7.47 -0.93
CA ILE A 120 -3.56 -7.07 0.39
C ILE A 120 -4.23 -7.86 1.50
N GLN A 121 -3.45 -8.23 2.50
CA GLN A 121 -3.92 -8.85 3.73
C GLN A 121 -3.44 -8.04 4.93
N PHE A 122 -4.31 -7.89 5.91
CA PHE A 122 -4.02 -7.18 7.16
C PHE A 122 -4.06 -8.12 8.36
N THR A 123 -3.03 -8.07 9.19
CA THR A 123 -2.91 -8.88 10.40
C THR A 123 -2.90 -7.99 11.63
N ASN A 124 -3.76 -8.28 12.61
CA ASN A 124 -3.83 -7.52 13.87
C ASN A 124 -2.74 -7.97 14.88
N SER A 125 -2.69 -7.33 16.04
CA SER A 125 -1.71 -7.63 17.10
C SER A 125 -1.84 -9.04 17.70
N LYS A 126 -2.95 -9.74 17.46
CA LYS A 126 -3.16 -11.14 17.88
C LYS A 126 -2.71 -12.16 16.83
N GLY A 127 -2.25 -11.71 15.66
CA GLY A 127 -1.90 -12.60 14.55
C GLY A 127 -3.11 -13.04 13.72
N GLU A 128 -4.29 -12.45 13.91
CA GLU A 128 -5.50 -12.79 13.16
C GLU A 128 -5.58 -11.98 11.86
N LEU A 129 -6.15 -12.59 10.80
CA LEU A 129 -6.50 -11.88 9.57
C LEU A 129 -7.65 -10.90 9.86
N ALA A 130 -7.33 -9.61 9.96
CA ALA A 130 -8.29 -8.55 10.26
C ALA A 130 -9.13 -8.18 9.04
N ALA A 131 -8.48 -8.02 7.90
CA ALA A 131 -9.11 -7.66 6.65
C ALA A 131 -8.28 -8.16 5.47
N ARG A 132 -8.91 -8.23 4.30
CA ARG A 132 -8.23 -8.41 3.01
C ARG A 132 -8.86 -7.49 1.99
N GLY A 133 -8.13 -7.17 0.93
CA GLY A 133 -8.66 -6.35 -0.16
C GLY A 133 -7.94 -6.59 -1.47
N SER A 134 -8.45 -5.98 -2.52
CA SER A 134 -7.77 -5.88 -3.80
C SER A 134 -7.93 -4.49 -4.38
N HIS A 135 -6.96 -4.10 -5.21
CA HIS A 135 -6.93 -2.81 -5.88
C HIS A 135 -6.46 -2.99 -7.31
N THR A 136 -7.27 -2.49 -8.25
CA THR A 136 -6.95 -2.48 -9.68
C THR A 136 -6.61 -1.06 -10.10
N LYS A 137 -5.50 -0.91 -10.82
CA LYS A 137 -5.01 0.39 -11.30
C LYS A 137 -4.80 0.38 -12.81
N TYR A 138 -5.17 1.48 -13.45
CA TYR A 138 -4.80 1.79 -14.83
C TYR A 138 -3.41 2.42 -14.88
N VAL A 139 -2.48 1.73 -15.53
CA VAL A 139 -1.03 2.04 -15.51
C VAL A 139 -0.47 2.44 -16.86
N ALA A 140 -1.26 2.45 -17.94
CA ALA A 140 -0.75 2.73 -19.29
C ALA A 140 0.03 4.05 -19.41
N LEU A 141 -0.44 5.10 -18.74
CA LEU A 141 0.23 6.41 -18.73
C LEU A 141 1.42 6.45 -17.77
N ALA A 142 1.40 5.65 -16.69
CA ALA A 142 2.46 5.61 -15.70
C ALA A 142 3.78 5.05 -16.27
N TRP A 143 3.73 4.27 -17.36
CA TRP A 143 4.92 3.83 -18.10
C TRP A 143 5.77 4.96 -18.67
N LYS A 144 5.18 6.14 -18.92
CA LYS A 144 5.87 7.30 -19.50
C LYS A 144 6.66 8.12 -18.48
N GLU A 145 6.53 7.81 -17.19
CA GLU A 145 7.20 8.54 -16.11
C GLU A 145 8.73 8.37 -16.18
N PRO A 146 9.51 9.45 -16.34
CA PRO A 146 10.97 9.37 -16.45
C PRO A 146 11.68 8.78 -15.23
N LYS A 147 11.06 8.86 -14.04
CA LYS A 147 11.61 8.30 -12.80
C LYS A 147 11.45 6.78 -12.66
N ASN A 148 10.87 6.11 -13.66
CA ASN A 148 10.69 4.65 -13.63
C ASN A 148 12.03 3.91 -13.65
N ILE A 149 12.11 2.80 -12.90
CA ILE A 149 13.29 1.93 -12.81
C ILE A 149 12.94 0.46 -13.07
N VAL A 150 11.91 0.20 -13.89
CA VAL A 150 11.37 -1.15 -14.13
C VAL A 150 12.46 -2.14 -14.55
N GLU A 151 13.35 -1.75 -15.47
CA GLU A 151 14.46 -2.59 -15.94
C GLU A 151 15.48 -2.95 -14.84
N GLU A 152 15.64 -2.10 -13.82
CA GLU A 152 16.55 -2.38 -12.69
C GLU A 152 15.98 -3.41 -11.72
N LEU A 153 14.64 -3.53 -11.67
CA LEU A 153 13.91 -4.40 -10.73
C LEU A 153 13.35 -5.65 -11.40
N SER A 154 13.45 -5.77 -12.72
CA SER A 154 13.15 -6.99 -13.45
C SER A 154 14.14 -8.10 -13.04
N PRO A 155 13.68 -9.35 -12.84
CA PRO A 155 14.58 -10.47 -12.70
C PRO A 155 15.46 -10.52 -13.96
N ARG A 156 16.79 -10.42 -13.78
CA ARG A 156 17.71 -10.66 -14.88
C ARG A 156 17.63 -12.15 -15.25
N PRO A 157 17.62 -12.49 -16.55
CA PRO A 157 17.63 -13.89 -16.98
C PRO A 157 18.86 -14.64 -16.46
#